data_AF-A0A6I2NJP8-F1
#
_entry.id   AF-A0A6I2NJP8-F1
#
_cell.length_a   1.000
_cell.length_b   1.000
_cell.length_c   1.000
_cell.angle_alpha   90.00
_cell.angle_beta   90.00
_cell.angle_gamma   90.00
#
_symmetry.space_group_name_H-M   'P 1'
#
loop_
_entity.id
_entity.type
_entity.pdbx_description
1 polymer ?
#
loop_
_entity_poly.entity_id
_entity_poly.type
_entity_poly.pdbx_seq_one_letter_code
_entity_poly.pdbx_strand_id
1 'polypeptide(L)'
;MMNVLRDGRSERGTARVGKRHDLKTVRWYVLTLPTTGVARRDRISPAKSLDAELSRRKRRGETLFEYFAPSYVEVRKVDGKMVNTKRPLLFNYVFVRSSVEEIFQMKRTLPLYNFLPRVSSGGMTHFPYLSDDEMGNLRWVAESYSNELPVYVPDSDRLLKGDRVRITSGYFTGMEAEVVIQPGGGHKDVMARILDCMWVPLLEVKPGEYELIELNTKGKHVYTHLDNDRLREGLHDALGRYHASGNVSEEDTRLAREVLRSYGSLRAETDVMRCKIYSLLLSAYKLLGDEEEFTRLHDTMRGMLPVVKAPQSRALLLVTLYGCTDSALYRQMAHEVVDPWRGESSPKKSKLSLIRRLDDCDRWLNHEIS
;
A
#
# COMPACT_ATOMS: atom_id res chain seq x y z
N MET A 1 -12.81 55.13 40.86
CA MET A 1 -12.13 53.86 40.54
C MET A 1 -12.92 52.73 41.19
N MET A 2 -14.00 52.22 40.59
CA MET A 2 -14.07 51.23 39.51
C MET A 2 -13.42 49.87 39.82
N ASN A 3 -14.29 48.97 40.34
CA ASN A 3 -14.39 47.52 40.24
C ASN A 3 -13.40 46.79 39.31
N VAL A 4 -12.88 45.63 39.77
CA VAL A 4 -13.09 44.33 39.09
C VAL A 4 -13.06 43.20 40.15
N LEU A 5 -14.23 42.67 40.52
CA LEU A 5 -14.38 41.32 41.04
C LEU A 5 -14.23 40.35 39.87
N ARG A 6 -13.14 39.58 39.82
CA ARG A 6 -12.88 38.63 38.73
C ARG A 6 -13.59 37.31 39.06
N ASP A 7 -14.63 37.05 38.29
CA ASP A 7 -15.50 35.87 38.32
C ASP A 7 -14.71 34.58 38.05
N GLY A 8 -14.67 33.71 39.06
CA GLY A 8 -14.01 32.39 39.03
C GLY A 8 -14.92 31.25 38.55
N ARG A 9 -15.93 31.51 37.72
CA ARG A 9 -16.87 30.49 37.23
C ARG A 9 -17.12 30.56 35.72
N SER A 10 -16.21 30.08 34.86
CA SER A 10 -16.63 29.73 33.47
C SER A 10 -15.72 28.86 32.58
N GLU A 11 -14.68 28.18 33.06
CA GLU A 11 -13.83 27.36 32.15
C GLU A 11 -14.02 25.84 32.30
N ARG A 12 -14.22 25.36 33.54
CA ARG A 12 -14.56 23.93 33.76
C ARG A 12 -15.96 23.56 33.31
N GLY A 13 -16.86 24.54 33.24
CA GLY A 13 -18.23 24.38 32.73
C GLY A 13 -18.25 24.20 31.21
N THR A 14 -17.57 25.07 30.48
CA THR A 14 -17.57 25.10 29.00
C THR A 14 -16.89 23.88 28.38
N ALA A 15 -15.77 23.39 28.93
CA ALA A 15 -15.12 22.17 28.46
C ALA A 15 -15.94 20.88 28.76
N ARG A 16 -16.65 20.83 29.90
CA ARG A 16 -17.59 19.73 30.23
C ARG A 16 -18.86 19.80 29.39
N VAL A 17 -19.36 21.00 29.09
CA VAL A 17 -20.51 21.23 28.22
C VAL A 17 -20.17 20.87 26.76
N GLY A 18 -18.98 21.22 26.27
CA GLY A 18 -18.50 20.84 24.94
C GLY A 18 -18.32 19.32 24.78
N LYS A 19 -17.73 18.63 25.77
CA LYS A 19 -17.67 17.15 25.78
C LYS A 19 -19.04 16.48 25.86
N ARG A 20 -20.00 17.07 26.61
CA ARG A 20 -21.39 16.57 26.67
C ARG A 20 -22.15 16.84 25.37
N HIS A 21 -21.86 17.93 24.67
CA HIS A 21 -22.50 18.26 23.40
C HIS A 21 -22.08 17.28 22.30
N ASP A 22 -20.79 16.91 22.24
CA ASP A 22 -20.28 15.94 21.27
C ASP A 22 -20.94 14.55 21.42
N LEU A 23 -21.20 14.13 22.67
CA LEU A 23 -21.88 12.86 22.96
C LEU A 23 -23.33 12.80 22.49
N LYS A 24 -23.99 13.96 22.41
CA LYS A 24 -25.40 14.11 21.96
C LYS A 24 -25.53 14.48 20.48
N THR A 25 -24.42 14.81 19.82
CA THR A 25 -24.45 15.22 18.41
C THR A 25 -24.76 14.00 17.53
N VAL A 26 -25.77 14.13 16.68
CA VAL A 26 -26.17 13.10 15.72
C VAL A 26 -25.23 13.16 14.52
N ARG A 27 -24.51 12.06 14.28
CA ARG A 27 -23.59 11.88 13.15
C ARG A 27 -23.62 10.42 12.71
N TRP A 28 -22.97 10.12 11.58
CA TRP A 28 -22.77 8.75 11.14
C TRP A 28 -21.56 8.12 11.81
N TYR A 29 -21.77 7.36 12.87
CA TYR A 29 -20.69 6.65 13.55
C TYR A 29 -20.44 5.27 12.94
N VAL A 30 -19.18 4.86 12.93
CA VAL A 30 -18.76 3.55 12.42
C VAL A 30 -18.66 2.53 13.56
N LEU A 31 -19.45 1.47 13.46
CA LEU A 31 -19.43 0.32 14.36
C LEU A 31 -18.90 -0.92 13.63
N THR A 32 -18.28 -1.82 14.36
CA THR A 32 -17.82 -3.13 13.88
C THR A 32 -18.59 -4.22 14.57
N LEU A 33 -18.97 -5.25 13.81
CA LEU A 33 -19.51 -6.48 14.36
C LEU A 33 -18.42 -7.57 14.32
N PRO A 34 -17.96 -8.11 15.47
CA PRO A 34 -16.96 -9.16 15.51
C PRO A 34 -17.42 -10.40 14.73
N THR A 35 -16.60 -10.85 13.80
CA THR A 35 -16.71 -12.19 13.22
C THR A 35 -16.16 -13.20 14.23
N THR A 36 -17.02 -13.74 15.08
CA THR A 36 -16.61 -14.80 16.01
C THR A 36 -16.06 -16.02 15.26
N GLY A 37 -14.99 -16.59 15.81
CA GLY A 37 -14.10 -17.64 15.28
C GLY A 37 -14.65 -18.65 14.27
N VAL A 38 -13.84 -18.89 13.23
CA VAL A 38 -13.64 -20.02 12.30
C VAL A 38 -14.84 -20.88 11.83
N ALA A 39 -15.93 -21.04 12.59
CA ALA A 39 -17.04 -21.96 12.27
C ALA A 39 -18.37 -21.27 11.92
N ARG A 40 -18.49 -19.93 11.95
CA ARG A 40 -19.74 -19.22 11.61
C ARG A 40 -19.52 -17.89 10.87
N ARG A 41 -18.54 -17.83 9.96
CA ARG A 41 -18.30 -16.64 9.11
C ARG A 41 -19.51 -16.26 8.23
N ASP A 42 -20.52 -17.12 8.13
CA ASP A 42 -21.58 -17.07 7.11
C ASP A 42 -22.98 -16.76 7.65
N ARG A 43 -23.15 -16.63 8.98
CA ARG A 43 -24.51 -16.63 9.59
C ARG A 43 -24.95 -15.36 10.29
N ILE A 44 -24.07 -14.38 10.50
CA ILE A 44 -24.44 -13.14 11.19
C ILE A 44 -24.41 -11.99 10.19
N SER A 45 -25.56 -11.68 9.61
CA SER A 45 -25.73 -10.45 8.84
C SER A 45 -25.59 -9.24 9.77
N PRO A 46 -24.69 -8.28 9.48
CA PRO A 46 -24.54 -7.07 10.29
C PRO A 46 -25.80 -6.19 10.35
N ALA A 47 -26.74 -6.38 9.42
CA ALA A 47 -28.02 -5.67 9.39
C ALA A 47 -29.09 -6.31 10.29
N LYS A 48 -29.09 -7.65 10.41
CA LYS A 48 -30.23 -8.41 10.98
C LYS A 48 -30.59 -8.02 12.42
N SER A 49 -29.60 -7.80 13.28
CA SER A 49 -29.89 -7.38 14.66
C SER A 49 -30.36 -5.93 14.76
N LEU A 50 -29.91 -5.07 13.84
CA LEU A 50 -30.36 -3.68 13.76
C LEU A 50 -31.78 -3.59 13.21
N ASP A 51 -32.14 -4.44 12.24
CA ASP A 51 -33.51 -4.57 11.74
C ASP A 51 -34.49 -5.00 12.84
N ALA A 52 -34.08 -5.97 13.67
CA ALA A 52 -34.86 -6.44 14.80
C ALA A 52 -35.03 -5.34 15.87
N GLU A 53 -33.97 -4.58 16.14
CA GLU A 53 -33.98 -3.43 17.05
C GLU A 53 -34.92 -2.31 16.54
N LEU A 54 -34.83 -1.93 15.26
CA LEU A 54 -35.74 -0.96 14.64
C LEU A 54 -37.19 -1.44 14.70
N SER A 55 -37.44 -2.71 14.40
CA SER A 55 -38.78 -3.30 14.45
C SER A 55 -39.34 -3.31 15.87
N ARG A 56 -38.51 -3.50 16.91
CA ARG A 56 -38.94 -3.36 18.32
C ARG A 56 -39.30 -1.90 18.64
N ARG A 57 -38.42 -0.95 18.30
CA ARG A 57 -38.63 0.49 18.56
C ARG A 57 -39.91 0.99 17.91
N LYS A 58 -40.14 0.62 16.65
CA LYS A 58 -41.37 0.93 15.91
C LYS A 58 -42.63 0.43 16.61
N ARG A 59 -42.61 -0.79 17.16
CA ARG A 59 -43.75 -1.34 17.93
C ARG A 59 -43.98 -0.66 19.28
N ARG A 60 -42.96 -0.06 19.87
CA ARG A 60 -43.02 0.58 21.20
C ARG A 60 -43.15 2.11 21.14
N GLY A 61 -43.15 2.71 19.95
CA GLY A 61 -43.16 4.17 19.79
C GLY A 61 -41.86 4.83 20.28
N GLU A 62 -40.75 4.09 20.30
CA GLU A 62 -39.43 4.61 20.68
C GLU A 62 -38.75 5.32 19.50
N THR A 63 -37.81 6.22 19.78
CA THR A 63 -37.04 6.96 18.75
C THR A 63 -36.33 6.00 17.79
N LEU A 64 -36.59 6.16 16.49
CA LEU A 64 -35.93 5.38 15.43
C LEU A 64 -34.53 5.92 15.12
N PHE A 65 -33.71 5.09 14.49
CA PHE A 65 -32.38 5.47 14.01
C PHE A 65 -32.20 5.06 12.54
N GLU A 66 -31.25 5.68 11.87
CA GLU A 66 -30.86 5.31 10.51
C GLU A 66 -29.58 4.47 10.59
N TYR A 67 -29.47 3.44 9.77
CA TYR A 67 -28.22 2.69 9.64
C TYR A 67 -27.96 2.30 8.19
N PHE A 68 -26.68 2.09 7.88
CA PHE A 68 -26.22 1.59 6.59
C PHE A 68 -25.22 0.46 6.84
N ALA A 69 -25.51 -0.74 6.33
CA ALA A 69 -24.67 -1.92 6.47
C ALA A 69 -24.40 -2.50 5.08
N PRO A 70 -23.34 -2.05 4.39
CA PRO A 70 -23.10 -2.43 3.01
C PRO A 70 -22.73 -3.91 2.90
N SER A 71 -23.30 -4.57 1.89
CA SER A 71 -23.16 -6.01 1.66
C SER A 71 -23.32 -6.34 0.18
N TYR A 72 -22.59 -7.34 -0.31
CA TYR A 72 -22.72 -7.89 -1.66
C TYR A 72 -23.28 -9.32 -1.61
N VAL A 73 -23.74 -9.83 -2.75
CA VAL A 73 -24.18 -11.22 -2.89
C VAL A 73 -23.09 -12.00 -3.62
N GLU A 74 -22.53 -12.98 -2.92
CA GLU A 74 -21.56 -13.92 -3.46
C GLU A 74 -22.30 -15.13 -4.02
N VAL A 75 -22.20 -15.36 -5.32
CA VAL A 75 -22.80 -16.53 -5.97
C VAL A 75 -21.79 -17.67 -5.98
N ARG A 76 -22.02 -18.72 -5.18
CA ARG A 76 -21.15 -19.90 -5.13
C ARG A 76 -21.85 -21.12 -5.71
N LYS A 77 -21.11 -21.94 -6.45
CA LYS A 77 -21.57 -23.26 -6.85
C LYS A 77 -21.20 -24.27 -5.76
N VAL A 78 -22.19 -24.72 -4.99
CA VAL A 78 -22.03 -25.74 -3.94
C VAL A 78 -22.84 -26.96 -4.36
N ASP A 79 -22.19 -28.12 -4.47
CA ASP A 79 -22.81 -29.38 -4.91
C ASP A 79 -23.61 -29.26 -6.22
N GLY A 80 -23.08 -28.50 -7.19
CA GLY A 80 -23.72 -28.28 -8.48
C GLY A 80 -24.87 -27.26 -8.49
N LYS A 81 -25.28 -26.74 -7.33
CA LYS A 81 -26.33 -25.71 -7.20
C LYS A 81 -25.73 -24.33 -6.94
N MET A 82 -26.32 -23.31 -7.56
CA MET A 82 -25.96 -21.92 -7.32
C MET A 82 -26.58 -21.47 -6.00
N VAL A 83 -25.75 -21.04 -5.06
CA VAL A 83 -26.14 -20.55 -3.74
C VAL A 83 -25.72 -19.09 -3.62
N ASN A 84 -26.70 -18.22 -3.40
CA ASN A 84 -26.49 -16.80 -3.17
C ASN A 84 -26.21 -16.58 -1.68
N THR A 85 -24.99 -16.17 -1.35
CA THR A 85 -24.56 -15.89 0.03
C THR A 85 -24.32 -14.40 0.21
N LYS A 86 -25.12 -13.74 1.05
CA LYS A 86 -24.94 -12.31 1.34
C LYS A 86 -23.70 -12.11 2.24
N ARG A 87 -22.71 -11.37 1.77
CA ARG A 87 -21.44 -11.07 2.46
C ARG A 87 -21.33 -9.57 2.79
N PRO A 88 -20.76 -9.19 3.95
CA PRO A 88 -20.44 -7.80 4.26
C PRO A 88 -19.43 -7.21 3.26
N LEU A 89 -19.65 -5.99 2.79
CA LEU A 89 -18.76 -5.31 1.84
C LEU A 89 -17.52 -4.74 2.55
N LEU A 90 -17.66 -4.24 3.78
CA LEU A 90 -16.64 -3.43 4.47
C LEU A 90 -16.30 -3.97 5.85
N PHE A 91 -15.51 -5.04 6.01
CA PHE A 91 -15.05 -5.53 7.35
C PHE A 91 -16.12 -5.61 8.46
N ASN A 92 -17.38 -5.89 8.11
CA ASN A 92 -18.54 -5.81 9.04
C ASN A 92 -18.76 -4.44 9.68
N TYR A 93 -18.39 -3.38 8.98
CA TYR A 93 -18.68 -2.01 9.33
C TYR A 93 -20.15 -1.76 9.12
N VAL A 94 -20.76 -1.19 10.15
CA VAL A 94 -22.11 -0.69 10.12
C VAL A 94 -22.07 0.76 10.53
N PHE A 95 -22.64 1.59 9.69
CA PHE A 95 -22.76 3.02 9.90
C PHE A 95 -24.10 3.27 10.58
N VAL A 96 -24.10 3.94 11.71
CA VAL A 96 -25.32 4.26 12.45
C VAL A 96 -25.40 5.78 12.61
N ARG A 97 -26.48 6.37 12.10
CA ARG A 97 -26.78 7.79 12.28
C ARG A 97 -27.48 7.98 13.62
N SER A 98 -26.72 8.35 14.62
CA SER A 98 -27.22 8.54 15.98
C SER A 98 -26.23 9.34 16.82
N SER A 99 -26.54 9.57 18.09
CA SER A 99 -25.60 10.13 19.06
C SER A 99 -24.79 9.03 19.75
N VAL A 100 -23.63 9.37 20.30
CA VAL A 100 -22.79 8.42 21.03
C VAL A 100 -23.53 7.86 22.25
N GLU A 101 -24.27 8.72 22.97
CA GLU A 101 -25.12 8.33 24.10
C GLU A 101 -26.16 7.27 23.69
N GLU A 102 -26.86 7.50 22.58
CA GLU A 102 -27.90 6.60 22.11
C GLU A 102 -27.32 5.26 21.62
N ILE A 103 -26.14 5.29 20.97
CA ILE A 103 -25.45 4.07 20.56
C ILE A 103 -24.99 3.26 21.78
N PHE A 104 -24.49 3.89 22.85
CA PHE A 104 -24.18 3.17 24.09
C PHE A 104 -25.42 2.54 24.73
N GLN A 105 -26.57 3.20 24.66
CA GLN A 105 -27.83 2.64 25.13
C GLN A 105 -28.27 1.45 24.26
N MET A 106 -28.18 1.56 22.93
CA MET A 106 -28.42 0.45 22.00
C MET A 106 -27.52 -0.76 22.28
N LYS A 107 -26.25 -0.53 22.62
CA LYS A 107 -25.29 -1.61 22.94
C LYS A 107 -25.69 -2.46 24.15
N ARG A 108 -26.61 -1.99 25.01
CA ARG A 108 -27.14 -2.82 26.11
C ARG A 108 -27.96 -4.00 25.59
N THR A 109 -28.65 -3.83 24.46
CA THR A 109 -29.41 -4.90 23.78
C THR A 109 -28.61 -5.53 22.63
N LEU A 110 -27.62 -4.80 22.09
CA LEU A 110 -26.77 -5.21 20.98
C LEU A 110 -25.27 -5.18 21.35
N PRO A 111 -24.82 -5.99 22.32
CA PRO A 111 -23.48 -5.86 22.92
C PRO A 111 -22.33 -6.16 21.96
N LEU A 112 -22.60 -6.87 20.86
CA LEU A 112 -21.58 -7.26 19.89
C LEU A 112 -21.10 -6.08 19.03
N TYR A 113 -21.88 -5.01 18.85
CA TYR A 113 -21.47 -3.88 18.00
C TYR A 113 -20.50 -2.98 18.75
N ASN A 114 -19.31 -2.76 18.19
CA ASN A 114 -18.25 -1.98 18.83
C ASN A 114 -17.85 -0.77 18.01
N PHE A 115 -17.72 0.39 18.67
CA PHE A 115 -17.09 1.54 18.05
C PHE A 115 -15.68 1.17 17.59
N LEU A 116 -15.27 1.76 16.46
CA LEU A 116 -13.86 1.78 16.10
C LEU A 116 -13.03 2.51 17.18
N PRO A 117 -11.72 2.20 17.27
CA PRO A 117 -10.80 2.96 18.09
C PRO A 117 -10.92 4.46 17.82
N ARG A 118 -10.77 5.27 18.87
CA ARG A 118 -10.83 6.74 18.74
C ARG A 118 -9.69 7.23 17.87
N VAL A 119 -9.99 8.26 17.08
CA VAL A 119 -9.03 8.98 16.25
C VAL A 119 -8.72 10.34 16.87
N SER A 120 -7.50 10.82 16.66
CA SER A 120 -7.03 12.13 17.13
C SER A 120 -7.04 13.10 15.96
N SER A 121 -7.83 14.17 16.06
CA SER A 121 -7.83 15.28 15.10
C SER A 121 -7.85 16.60 15.86
N GLY A 122 -6.96 17.53 15.51
CA GLY A 122 -6.91 18.87 16.13
C GLY A 122 -6.73 18.89 17.65
N GLY A 123 -6.03 17.90 18.23
CA GLY A 123 -5.82 17.79 19.68
C GLY A 123 -6.99 17.19 20.47
N MET A 124 -8.08 16.78 19.81
CA MET A 124 -9.24 16.12 20.42
C MET A 124 -9.33 14.65 19.97
N THR A 125 -9.73 13.77 20.90
CA THR A 125 -9.98 12.34 20.61
C THR A 125 -11.48 12.07 20.52
N HIS A 126 -11.93 11.55 19.38
CA HIS A 126 -13.35 11.24 19.15
C HIS A 126 -13.51 9.88 18.46
N PHE A 127 -14.73 9.33 18.52
CA PHE A 127 -15.05 8.16 17.70
C PHE A 127 -15.10 8.56 16.22
N PRO A 128 -14.62 7.71 15.29
CA PRO A 128 -14.74 7.98 13.86
C PRO A 128 -16.20 8.20 13.47
N TYR A 129 -16.45 9.27 12.72
CA TYR A 129 -17.75 9.60 12.17
C TYR A 129 -17.62 10.15 10.76
N LEU A 130 -18.73 10.15 10.02
CA LEU A 130 -18.87 10.72 8.68
C LEU A 130 -19.92 11.83 8.70
N SER A 131 -19.74 12.80 7.82
CA SER A 131 -20.78 13.75 7.40
C SER A 131 -21.84 13.06 6.55
N ASP A 132 -22.99 13.72 6.38
CA ASP A 132 -24.06 13.21 5.52
C ASP A 132 -23.63 13.12 4.05
N ASP A 133 -22.81 14.05 3.55
CA ASP A 133 -22.26 14.04 2.18
C ASP A 133 -21.30 12.86 1.96
N GLU A 134 -20.39 12.62 2.91
CA GLU A 134 -19.47 11.49 2.88
C GLU A 134 -20.22 10.14 2.89
N MET A 135 -21.32 10.06 3.65
CA MET A 135 -22.20 8.91 3.61
C MET A 135 -22.98 8.77 2.31
N GLY A 136 -23.38 9.87 1.69
CA GLY A 136 -23.98 9.88 0.36
C GLY A 136 -23.04 9.24 -0.66
N ASN A 137 -21.76 9.67 -0.66
CA ASN A 137 -20.72 9.10 -1.52
C ASN A 137 -20.49 7.61 -1.23
N LEU A 138 -20.42 7.22 0.05
CA LEU A 138 -20.22 5.82 0.43
C LEU A 138 -21.37 4.92 -0.03
N ARG A 139 -22.61 5.40 0.06
CA ARG A 139 -23.80 4.67 -0.43
C ARG A 139 -23.77 4.52 -1.94
N TRP A 140 -23.47 5.60 -2.66
CA TRP A 140 -23.32 5.55 -4.13
C TRP A 140 -22.24 4.56 -4.57
N VAL A 141 -21.09 4.58 -3.89
CA VAL A 141 -20.02 3.60 -4.06
C VAL A 141 -20.60 2.20 -3.82
N ALA A 142 -21.15 1.92 -2.63
CA ALA A 142 -21.72 0.61 -2.29
C ALA A 142 -22.82 0.10 -3.24
N GLU A 143 -23.70 0.99 -3.73
CA GLU A 143 -24.74 0.69 -4.72
C GLU A 143 -24.14 0.27 -6.07
N SER A 144 -22.99 0.84 -6.44
CA SER A 144 -22.24 0.42 -7.62
C SER A 144 -21.68 -1.01 -7.52
N TYR A 145 -21.58 -1.60 -6.31
CA TYR A 145 -21.20 -3.01 -6.09
C TYR A 145 -22.41 -3.96 -5.99
N SER A 146 -23.64 -3.48 -6.16
CA SER A 146 -24.86 -4.29 -5.97
C SER A 146 -25.19 -5.23 -7.14
N ASN A 147 -24.45 -5.16 -8.25
CA ASN A 147 -24.54 -6.08 -9.38
C ASN A 147 -23.32 -7.03 -9.39
N GLU A 148 -23.61 -8.30 -9.12
CA GLU A 148 -22.74 -9.50 -9.22
C GLU A 148 -21.23 -9.26 -9.37
N LEU A 149 -20.49 -9.29 -8.26
CA LEU A 149 -19.04 -9.45 -8.30
C LEU A 149 -18.70 -10.94 -8.28
N PRO A 150 -18.08 -11.50 -9.32
CA PRO A 150 -17.31 -12.71 -9.17
C PRO A 150 -16.22 -12.46 -8.13
N VAL A 151 -15.93 -13.47 -7.32
CA VAL A 151 -14.96 -13.38 -6.22
C VAL A 151 -13.66 -14.01 -6.67
N TYR A 152 -12.58 -13.22 -6.70
CA TYR A 152 -11.23 -13.76 -6.84
C TYR A 152 -10.26 -13.07 -5.87
N VAL A 153 -9.53 -13.90 -5.14
CA VAL A 153 -8.46 -13.53 -4.20
C VAL A 153 -7.16 -13.52 -5.00
N PRO A 154 -6.31 -12.47 -4.91
CA PRO A 154 -5.04 -12.49 -5.60
C PRO A 154 -4.15 -13.62 -5.05
N ASP A 155 -3.77 -14.56 -5.91
CA ASP A 155 -2.54 -15.31 -5.72
C ASP A 155 -1.39 -14.43 -6.19
N SER A 156 -0.67 -13.81 -5.26
CA SER A 156 0.57 -13.11 -5.57
C SER A 156 1.57 -13.23 -4.43
N ASP A 157 2.58 -14.04 -4.66
CA ASP A 157 3.76 -14.21 -3.81
C ASP A 157 4.57 -12.90 -3.66
N ARG A 158 4.25 -11.85 -4.43
CA ARG A 158 5.02 -10.60 -4.54
C ARG A 158 4.56 -9.46 -3.63
N LEU A 159 3.33 -9.47 -3.13
CA LEU A 159 2.84 -8.40 -2.25
C LEU A 159 3.21 -8.68 -0.79
N LEU A 160 3.67 -7.69 -0.02
CA LEU A 160 3.82 -7.81 1.43
C LEU A 160 2.81 -6.94 2.17
N LYS A 161 2.55 -7.33 3.43
CA LYS A 161 1.77 -6.51 4.35
C LYS A 161 2.37 -5.11 4.48
N GLY A 162 1.54 -4.10 4.34
CA GLY A 162 1.85 -2.68 4.46
C GLY A 162 2.39 -2.04 3.18
N ASP A 163 2.56 -2.81 2.10
CA ASP A 163 2.96 -2.25 0.82
C ASP A 163 1.85 -1.33 0.31
N ARG A 164 2.23 -0.17 -0.25
CA ARG A 164 1.29 0.74 -0.87
C ARG A 164 1.29 0.52 -2.37
N VAL A 165 0.10 0.37 -2.94
CA VAL A 165 -0.12 0.12 -4.36
C VAL A 165 -1.03 1.18 -4.95
N ARG A 166 -0.94 1.40 -6.26
CA ARG A 166 -1.91 2.17 -7.03
C ARG A 166 -2.62 1.24 -8.00
N ILE A 167 -3.93 1.37 -8.11
CA ILE A 167 -4.71 0.57 -9.06
C ILE A 167 -4.58 1.15 -10.46
N THR A 168 -4.29 0.30 -11.44
CA THR A 168 -4.00 0.71 -12.81
C THR A 168 -5.11 0.36 -13.79
N SER A 169 -6.12 -0.42 -13.36
CA SER A 169 -7.26 -0.82 -14.19
C SER A 169 -8.55 -1.04 -13.40
N GLY A 170 -9.68 -1.08 -14.10
CA GLY A 170 -11.01 -1.28 -13.49
C GLY A 170 -11.60 -0.02 -12.85
N TYR A 171 -12.71 -0.18 -12.13
CA TYR A 171 -13.47 0.94 -11.54
C TYR A 171 -12.68 1.78 -10.53
N PHE A 172 -11.60 1.24 -9.98
CA PHE A 172 -10.76 1.90 -8.97
C PHE A 172 -9.46 2.49 -9.54
N THR A 173 -9.33 2.57 -10.86
CA THR A 173 -8.12 3.10 -11.52
C THR A 173 -7.71 4.45 -10.91
N GLY A 174 -6.44 4.59 -10.57
CA GLY A 174 -5.84 5.78 -9.96
C GLY A 174 -5.90 5.83 -8.43
N MET A 175 -6.70 4.98 -7.77
CA MET A 175 -6.76 4.97 -6.31
C MET A 175 -5.52 4.32 -5.68
N GLU A 176 -5.09 4.88 -4.54
CA GLU A 176 -4.01 4.32 -3.72
C GLU A 176 -4.57 3.40 -2.63
N ALA A 177 -3.88 2.29 -2.40
CA ALA A 177 -4.29 1.21 -1.52
C ALA A 177 -3.11 0.69 -0.69
N GLU A 178 -3.40 0.02 0.42
CA GLU A 178 -2.43 -0.68 1.27
C GLU A 178 -2.74 -2.18 1.31
N VAL A 179 -1.72 -3.01 1.25
CA VAL A 179 -1.86 -4.46 1.40
C VAL A 179 -1.98 -4.82 2.87
N VAL A 180 -3.07 -5.48 3.28
CA VAL A 180 -3.28 -5.95 4.64
C VAL A 180 -3.34 -7.48 4.68
N ILE A 181 -2.98 -8.08 5.82
CA ILE A 181 -3.18 -9.52 6.04
C ILE A 181 -4.44 -9.70 6.88
N GLN A 182 -5.38 -10.50 6.38
CA GLN A 182 -6.58 -10.81 7.13
C GLN A 182 -6.24 -11.65 8.38
N PRO A 183 -6.74 -11.28 9.57
CA PRO A 183 -6.53 -12.06 10.79
C PRO A 183 -7.02 -13.52 10.64
N GLY A 184 -6.12 -14.48 10.82
CA GLY A 184 -6.44 -15.92 10.86
C GLY A 184 -6.68 -16.58 9.51
N GLY A 185 -6.40 -15.91 8.39
CA GLY A 185 -6.57 -16.47 7.04
C GLY A 185 -5.29 -16.59 6.21
N GLY A 186 -4.19 -15.91 6.58
CA GLY A 186 -2.97 -15.89 5.77
C GLY A 186 -3.08 -15.15 4.43
N HIS A 187 -4.31 -14.89 3.95
CA HIS A 187 -4.59 -14.14 2.73
C HIS A 187 -4.24 -12.66 2.88
N LYS A 188 -3.64 -12.11 1.81
CA LYS A 188 -3.30 -10.71 1.66
C LYS A 188 -4.40 -10.04 0.84
N ASP A 189 -5.13 -9.12 1.48
CA ASP A 189 -6.15 -8.32 0.82
C ASP A 189 -5.56 -6.95 0.46
N VAL A 190 -5.89 -6.44 -0.73
CA VAL A 190 -5.52 -5.07 -1.12
C VAL A 190 -6.66 -4.13 -0.71
N MET A 191 -6.35 -3.09 0.05
CA MET A 191 -7.33 -2.19 0.65
C MET A 191 -7.19 -0.77 0.11
N ALA A 192 -8.21 -0.21 -0.53
CA ALA A 192 -8.22 1.21 -0.87
C ALA A 192 -8.58 2.06 0.36
N ARG A 193 -7.88 3.18 0.52
CA ARG A 193 -8.18 4.16 1.56
C ARG A 193 -9.23 5.16 1.05
N ILE A 194 -10.37 5.24 1.71
CA ILE A 194 -11.46 6.16 1.39
C ILE A 194 -11.59 7.20 2.51
N LEU A 195 -11.72 8.48 2.13
CA LEU A 195 -11.99 9.60 3.04
C LEU A 195 -11.01 9.68 4.23
N ASP A 196 -9.73 9.36 3.99
CA ASP A 196 -8.60 9.35 4.94
C ASP A 196 -8.75 8.51 6.23
N CYS A 197 -9.93 7.96 6.52
CA CYS A 197 -10.26 7.26 7.76
C CYS A 197 -10.93 5.89 7.55
N MET A 198 -11.26 5.53 6.31
CA MET A 198 -11.91 4.26 5.99
C MET A 198 -11.07 3.44 5.03
N TRP A 199 -11.20 2.12 5.16
CA TRP A 199 -10.52 1.15 4.31
C TRP A 199 -11.55 0.20 3.70
N VAL A 200 -11.46 0.01 2.39
CA VAL A 200 -12.37 -0.85 1.62
C VAL A 200 -11.58 -1.94 0.91
N PRO A 201 -11.94 -3.23 1.06
CA PRO A 201 -11.28 -4.28 0.32
C PRO A 201 -11.56 -4.11 -1.18
N LEU A 202 -10.50 -4.15 -1.98
CA LEU A 202 -10.61 -4.21 -3.42
C LEU A 202 -10.81 -5.68 -3.79
N LEU A 203 -12.05 -6.03 -4.15
CA LEU A 203 -12.40 -7.36 -4.66
C LEU A 203 -11.93 -7.43 -6.13
N GLU A 204 -11.27 -8.54 -6.50
CA GLU A 204 -10.76 -8.83 -7.86
C GLU A 204 -9.54 -8.02 -8.37
N VAL A 205 -8.56 -7.69 -7.52
CA VAL A 205 -7.29 -7.12 -8.03
C VAL A 205 -6.35 -8.24 -8.49
N LYS A 206 -6.19 -8.45 -9.80
CA LYS A 206 -5.27 -9.46 -10.34
C LYS A 206 -3.82 -8.96 -10.40
N PRO A 207 -2.81 -9.86 -10.38
CA PRO A 207 -1.44 -9.49 -10.69
C PRO A 207 -1.36 -8.74 -12.04
N GLY A 208 -0.93 -7.47 -12.01
CA GLY A 208 -0.83 -6.60 -13.18
C GLY A 208 -1.88 -5.48 -13.26
N GLU A 209 -2.92 -5.52 -12.43
CA GLU A 209 -3.98 -4.49 -12.33
C GLU A 209 -3.68 -3.44 -11.24
N TYR A 210 -2.47 -3.51 -10.69
CA TYR A 210 -1.92 -2.57 -9.72
C TYR A 210 -0.42 -2.42 -9.93
N GLU A 211 0.10 -1.25 -9.58
CA GLU A 211 1.53 -0.96 -9.50
C GLU A 211 1.93 -0.75 -8.03
N LEU A 212 3.10 -1.24 -7.64
CA LEU A 212 3.66 -0.96 -6.32
C LEU A 212 4.22 0.46 -6.32
N ILE A 213 3.74 1.30 -5.40
CA ILE A 213 4.18 2.71 -5.30
C ILE A 213 5.07 2.95 -4.08
N GLU A 214 4.98 2.11 -3.05
CA GLU A 214 5.82 2.23 -1.85
C GLU A 214 5.98 0.88 -1.14
N LEU A 215 7.20 0.56 -0.71
CA LEU A 215 7.50 -0.64 0.07
C LEU A 215 7.28 -0.36 1.57
N ASN A 216 6.71 -1.32 2.30
CA ASN A 216 6.62 -1.19 3.76
C ASN A 216 8.00 -1.24 4.42
N THR A 217 8.50 -0.10 4.88
CA THR A 217 9.83 0.03 5.50
C THR A 217 9.95 -0.56 6.92
N LYS A 218 8.84 -0.99 7.54
CA LYS A 218 8.80 -1.49 8.92
C LYS A 218 9.19 -2.97 9.10
N GLY A 219 9.72 -3.64 8.06
CA GLY A 219 10.06 -5.07 8.09
C GLY A 219 11.44 -5.44 7.56
N LYS A 220 11.97 -6.61 7.96
CA LYS A 220 13.24 -7.17 7.45
C LYS A 220 13.25 -7.51 5.95
N HIS A 221 12.08 -7.54 5.30
CA HIS A 221 11.90 -8.04 3.94
C HIS A 221 12.01 -6.97 2.85
N VAL A 222 12.15 -5.68 3.20
CA VAL A 222 12.26 -4.55 2.22
C VAL A 222 13.35 -4.82 1.18
N TYR A 223 14.50 -5.32 1.63
CA TYR A 223 15.63 -5.59 0.75
C TYR A 223 15.42 -6.83 -0.11
N THR A 224 14.64 -7.81 0.34
CA THR A 224 14.31 -9.03 -0.43
C THR A 224 13.49 -8.72 -1.68
N HIS A 225 12.61 -7.70 -1.64
CA HIS A 225 11.84 -7.24 -2.81
C HIS A 225 12.71 -6.51 -3.86
N LEU A 226 13.79 -5.88 -3.40
CA LEU A 226 14.73 -5.15 -4.25
C LEU A 226 15.89 -6.02 -4.74
N ASP A 227 16.20 -7.11 -4.03
CA ASP A 227 17.20 -8.11 -4.42
C ASP A 227 16.54 -9.19 -5.29
N ASN A 228 15.98 -8.75 -6.42
CA ASN A 228 15.47 -9.64 -7.44
C ASN A 228 16.63 -10.09 -8.34
N ASP A 229 17.35 -11.14 -7.89
CA ASP A 229 18.52 -11.67 -8.60
C ASP A 229 18.19 -11.95 -10.09
N ARG A 230 16.98 -12.42 -10.43
CA ARG A 230 16.56 -12.65 -11.82
C ARG A 230 16.58 -11.36 -12.66
N LEU A 231 15.94 -10.29 -12.18
CA LEU A 231 15.87 -9.03 -12.93
C LEU A 231 17.25 -8.34 -13.00
N ARG A 232 18.00 -8.39 -11.90
CA ARG A 232 19.31 -7.75 -11.80
C ARG A 232 20.37 -8.44 -12.66
N GLU A 233 20.39 -9.77 -12.70
CA GLU A 233 21.31 -10.54 -13.53
C GLU A 233 20.85 -10.48 -14.99
N GLY A 234 19.55 -10.64 -15.25
CA GLY A 234 19.01 -10.56 -16.61
C GLY A 234 19.26 -9.21 -17.30
N LEU A 235 19.11 -8.08 -16.59
CA LEU A 235 19.44 -6.76 -17.15
C LEU A 235 20.96 -6.58 -17.38
N HIS A 236 21.80 -7.15 -16.52
CA HIS A 236 23.25 -7.12 -16.70
C HIS A 236 23.66 -7.91 -17.95
N ASP A 237 23.16 -9.13 -18.11
CA ASP A 237 23.42 -9.97 -19.27
C ASP A 237 22.84 -9.37 -20.57
N ALA A 238 21.71 -8.66 -20.47
CA ALA A 238 21.14 -7.91 -21.59
C ALA A 238 22.03 -6.74 -22.00
N LEU A 239 22.61 -5.99 -21.04
CA LEU A 239 23.59 -4.93 -21.33
C LEU A 239 24.84 -5.49 -22.02
N GLY A 240 25.35 -6.65 -21.57
CA GLY A 240 26.48 -7.30 -22.23
C GLY A 240 26.20 -7.69 -23.68
N ARG A 241 25.01 -8.27 -23.94
CA ARG A 241 24.56 -8.58 -25.30
C ARG A 241 24.36 -7.33 -26.16
N TYR A 242 23.85 -6.26 -25.56
CA TYR A 242 23.70 -4.96 -26.22
C TYR A 242 25.06 -4.41 -26.65
N HIS A 243 26.07 -4.40 -25.78
CA HIS A 243 27.41 -3.92 -26.14
C HIS A 243 28.11 -4.80 -27.17
N ALA A 244 27.86 -6.11 -27.16
CA ALA A 244 28.44 -7.03 -28.14
C ALA A 244 27.80 -6.92 -29.55
N SER A 245 26.51 -6.60 -29.64
CA SER A 245 25.73 -6.69 -30.89
C SER A 245 25.14 -5.38 -31.39
N GLY A 246 25.10 -4.34 -30.56
CA GLY A 246 24.41 -3.07 -30.80
C GLY A 246 22.88 -3.14 -30.80
N ASN A 247 22.28 -4.33 -30.61
CA ASN A 247 20.84 -4.56 -30.70
C ASN A 247 20.27 -5.15 -29.40
N VAL A 248 19.00 -4.89 -29.15
CA VAL A 248 18.26 -5.41 -27.98
C VAL A 248 17.23 -6.42 -28.44
N SER A 249 17.26 -7.64 -27.88
CA SER A 249 16.31 -8.68 -28.25
C SER A 249 14.90 -8.38 -27.73
N GLU A 250 13.88 -9.04 -28.29
CA GLU A 250 12.51 -8.91 -27.80
C GLU A 250 12.37 -9.36 -26.34
N GLU A 251 13.11 -10.41 -25.95
CA GLU A 251 13.16 -10.88 -24.56
C GLU A 251 13.73 -9.82 -23.61
N ASP A 252 14.81 -9.15 -24.01
CA ASP A 252 15.44 -8.09 -23.22
C ASP A 252 14.55 -6.84 -23.14
N THR A 253 13.87 -6.53 -24.24
CA THR A 253 12.87 -5.46 -24.28
C THR A 253 11.72 -5.75 -23.30
N ARG A 254 11.22 -6.99 -23.28
CA ARG A 254 10.18 -7.43 -22.33
C ARG A 254 10.66 -7.37 -20.89
N LEU A 255 11.91 -7.78 -20.63
CA LEU A 255 12.53 -7.71 -19.31
C LEU A 255 12.66 -6.27 -18.82
N ALA A 256 13.17 -5.36 -19.66
CA ALA A 256 13.29 -3.94 -19.33
C ALA A 256 11.91 -3.30 -19.07
N ARG A 257 10.88 -3.63 -19.86
CA ARG A 257 9.50 -3.21 -19.60
C ARG A 257 8.91 -3.80 -18.31
N GLU A 258 9.29 -5.02 -17.92
CA GLU A 258 8.90 -5.57 -16.62
C GLU A 258 9.51 -4.74 -15.48
N VAL A 259 10.77 -4.31 -15.62
CA VAL A 259 11.44 -3.45 -14.65
C VAL A 259 10.76 -2.08 -14.55
N LEU A 260 10.47 -1.42 -15.67
CA LEU A 260 9.77 -0.12 -15.63
C LEU A 260 8.39 -0.23 -14.97
N ARG A 261 7.60 -1.28 -15.30
CA ARG A 261 6.30 -1.51 -14.66
C ARG A 261 6.41 -1.81 -13.16
N SER A 262 7.49 -2.47 -12.74
CA SER A 262 7.64 -2.91 -11.35
C SER A 262 8.27 -1.85 -10.43
N TYR A 263 9.12 -0.99 -10.98
CA TYR A 263 9.96 -0.07 -10.19
C TYR A 263 9.85 1.39 -10.61
N GLY A 264 9.25 1.72 -11.76
CA GLY A 264 9.20 3.09 -12.29
C GLY A 264 8.41 4.06 -11.40
N SER A 265 7.36 3.58 -10.74
CA SER A 265 6.53 4.34 -9.79
C SER A 265 7.00 4.23 -8.34
N LEU A 266 8.01 3.41 -8.06
CA LEU A 266 8.35 3.02 -6.69
C LEU A 266 9.09 4.13 -5.96
N ARG A 267 8.48 4.64 -4.88
CA ARG A 267 9.13 5.61 -3.99
C ARG A 267 10.12 4.90 -3.08
N ALA A 268 11.33 5.46 -2.98
CA ALA A 268 12.36 4.98 -2.07
C ALA A 268 12.69 6.03 -1.02
N GLU A 269 12.54 5.65 0.25
CA GLU A 269 12.77 6.51 1.42
C GLU A 269 14.25 6.57 1.84
N THR A 270 15.08 5.61 1.39
CA THR A 270 16.48 5.51 1.79
C THR A 270 17.43 5.51 0.60
N ASP A 271 18.65 6.01 0.81
CA ASP A 271 19.71 6.02 -0.21
C ASP A 271 20.00 4.63 -0.78
N VAL A 272 19.99 3.61 0.08
CA VAL A 272 20.23 2.21 -0.33
C VAL A 272 19.12 1.72 -1.26
N MET A 273 17.85 2.03 -0.96
CA MET A 273 16.72 1.67 -1.82
C MET A 273 16.81 2.41 -3.16
N ARG A 274 17.08 3.72 -3.12
CA ARG A 274 17.28 4.54 -4.32
C ARG A 274 18.40 3.98 -5.19
N CYS A 275 19.53 3.58 -4.61
CA CYS A 275 20.63 2.97 -5.37
C CYS A 275 20.20 1.70 -6.10
N LYS A 276 19.46 0.81 -5.44
CA LYS A 276 18.99 -0.45 -6.06
C LYS A 276 17.98 -0.20 -7.18
N ILE A 277 17.00 0.68 -6.94
CA ILE A 277 15.94 1.01 -7.91
C ILE A 277 16.55 1.73 -9.12
N TYR A 278 17.36 2.78 -8.89
CA TYR A 278 17.92 3.58 -9.97
C TYR A 278 18.90 2.78 -10.83
N SER A 279 19.62 1.82 -10.24
CA SER A 279 20.47 0.93 -11.03
C SER A 279 19.65 0.06 -11.99
N LEU A 280 18.53 -0.50 -11.53
CA LEU A 280 17.61 -1.26 -12.39
C LEU A 280 17.00 -0.39 -13.49
N LEU A 281 16.49 0.79 -13.12
CA LEU A 281 15.83 1.70 -14.05
C LEU A 281 16.79 2.26 -15.10
N LEU A 282 18.02 2.65 -14.73
CA LEU A 282 19.00 3.19 -15.68
C LEU A 282 19.35 2.15 -16.76
N SER A 283 19.59 0.90 -16.36
CA SER A 283 19.83 -0.19 -17.31
C SER A 283 18.62 -0.47 -18.19
N ALA A 284 17.40 -0.40 -17.65
CA ALA A 284 16.17 -0.57 -18.43
C ALA A 284 15.99 0.55 -19.46
N TYR A 285 16.18 1.81 -19.09
CA TYR A 285 16.09 2.94 -20.02
C TYR A 285 17.16 2.86 -21.12
N LYS A 286 18.40 2.44 -20.77
CA LYS A 286 19.46 2.22 -21.76
C LYS A 286 19.07 1.18 -22.80
N LEU A 287 18.52 0.04 -22.37
CA LEU A 287 18.10 -1.04 -23.27
C LEU A 287 16.84 -0.68 -24.08
N LEU A 288 15.99 0.20 -23.58
CA LEU A 288 14.78 0.64 -24.30
C LEU A 288 15.05 1.82 -25.23
N GLY A 289 16.24 2.43 -25.17
CA GLY A 289 16.58 3.62 -25.96
C GLY A 289 15.84 4.89 -25.52
N ASP A 290 15.38 4.95 -24.26
CA ASP A 290 14.69 6.13 -23.71
C ASP A 290 15.71 7.17 -23.23
N GLU A 291 16.19 8.01 -24.15
CA GLU A 291 17.29 8.96 -23.89
C GLU A 291 16.95 10.06 -22.88
N GLU A 292 15.69 10.51 -22.87
CA GLU A 292 15.21 11.56 -21.95
C GLU A 292 15.22 11.05 -20.51
N GLU A 293 14.56 9.91 -20.27
CA GLU A 293 14.51 9.32 -18.93
C GLU A 293 15.86 8.80 -18.48
N PHE A 294 16.68 8.29 -19.41
CA PHE A 294 18.06 7.90 -19.13
C PHE A 294 18.88 9.08 -18.63
N THR A 295 18.85 10.22 -19.33
CA THR A 295 19.64 11.41 -18.97
C THR A 295 19.18 11.99 -17.64
N ARG A 296 17.87 12.09 -17.42
CA ARG A 296 17.28 12.56 -16.17
C ARG A 296 17.70 11.71 -14.97
N LEU A 297 17.64 10.39 -15.11
CA LEU A 297 18.02 9.46 -14.05
C LEU A 297 19.53 9.43 -13.84
N HIS A 298 20.31 9.49 -14.91
CA HIS A 298 21.76 9.59 -14.88
C HIS A 298 22.23 10.78 -14.03
N ASP A 299 21.68 11.97 -14.29
CA ASP A 299 22.03 13.19 -13.56
C ASP A 299 21.63 13.10 -12.08
N THR A 300 20.48 12.49 -11.80
CA THR A 300 20.03 12.19 -10.43
C THR A 300 21.01 11.26 -9.71
N MET A 301 21.44 10.17 -10.35
CA MET A 301 22.42 9.24 -9.80
C MET A 301 23.77 9.92 -9.57
N ARG A 302 24.24 10.75 -10.51
CA ARG A 302 25.48 11.54 -10.37
C ARG A 302 25.42 12.45 -9.14
N GLY A 303 24.31 13.16 -8.94
CA GLY A 303 24.11 14.03 -7.77
C GLY A 303 24.04 13.26 -6.44
N MET A 304 23.60 12.00 -6.46
CA MET A 304 23.56 11.16 -5.27
C MET A 304 24.90 10.56 -4.85
N LEU A 305 25.82 10.29 -5.79
CA LEU A 305 27.08 9.60 -5.51
C LEU A 305 27.88 10.14 -4.29
N PRO A 306 28.01 11.46 -4.07
CA PRO A 306 28.77 12.00 -2.93
C PRO A 306 28.13 11.71 -1.56
N VAL A 307 26.81 11.56 -1.51
CA VAL A 307 26.07 11.40 -0.24
C VAL A 307 25.84 9.94 0.15
N VAL A 308 26.03 8.98 -0.77
CA VAL A 308 25.86 7.56 -0.50
C VAL A 308 27.02 7.03 0.36
N LYS A 309 26.75 6.83 1.66
CA LYS A 309 27.73 6.34 2.63
C LYS A 309 27.98 4.83 2.57
N ALA A 310 27.01 4.05 2.10
CA ALA A 310 27.10 2.59 2.08
C ALA A 310 27.99 2.12 0.89
N PRO A 311 29.16 1.49 1.14
CA PRO A 311 30.13 1.18 0.08
C PRO A 311 29.57 0.29 -1.04
N GLN A 312 28.79 -0.75 -0.69
CA GLN A 312 28.16 -1.62 -1.70
C GLN A 312 27.09 -0.89 -2.54
N SER A 313 26.39 0.09 -1.96
CA SER A 313 25.38 0.86 -2.70
C SER A 313 26.04 1.87 -3.65
N ARG A 314 27.13 2.50 -3.20
CA ARG A 314 27.96 3.38 -4.03
C ARG A 314 28.60 2.62 -5.19
N ALA A 315 29.20 1.46 -4.93
CA ALA A 315 29.75 0.60 -5.98
C ALA A 315 28.68 0.13 -6.98
N LEU A 316 27.48 -0.23 -6.49
CA LEU A 316 26.37 -0.60 -7.37
C LEU A 316 26.01 0.53 -8.35
N LEU A 317 25.89 1.77 -7.87
CA LEU A 317 25.66 2.92 -8.74
C LEU A 317 26.80 3.11 -9.74
N LEU A 318 28.05 3.07 -9.29
CA LEU A 318 29.23 3.32 -10.14
C LEU A 318 29.41 2.26 -11.23
N VAL A 319 29.29 0.98 -10.89
CA VAL A 319 29.36 -0.13 -11.86
C VAL A 319 28.22 -0.02 -12.88
N THR A 320 27.02 0.35 -12.43
CA THR A 320 25.87 0.53 -13.33
C THR A 320 26.06 1.74 -14.26
N LEU A 321 26.51 2.88 -13.71
CA LEU A 321 26.80 4.08 -14.50
C LEU A 321 27.87 3.78 -15.54
N TYR A 322 28.96 3.10 -15.16
CA TYR A 322 29.99 2.67 -16.09
C TYR A 322 29.40 1.80 -17.21
N GLY A 323 28.73 0.69 -16.87
CA GLY A 323 28.17 -0.22 -17.86
C GLY A 323 27.09 0.39 -18.77
N CYS A 324 26.43 1.47 -18.36
CA CYS A 324 25.41 2.13 -19.18
C CYS A 324 25.93 3.31 -20.01
N THR A 325 27.05 3.93 -19.62
CA THR A 325 27.54 5.19 -20.22
C THR A 325 28.88 5.07 -20.94
N ASP A 326 29.61 3.97 -20.72
CA ASP A 326 30.97 3.81 -21.24
C ASP A 326 31.95 4.92 -20.79
N SER A 327 31.72 5.47 -19.59
CA SER A 327 32.52 6.57 -19.07
C SER A 327 33.76 6.07 -18.31
N ALA A 328 34.95 6.45 -18.80
CA ALA A 328 36.22 6.19 -18.12
C ALA A 328 36.28 6.76 -16.69
N LEU A 329 35.57 7.87 -16.42
CA LEU A 329 35.46 8.43 -15.07
C LEU A 329 34.73 7.47 -14.13
N TYR A 330 33.57 6.95 -14.54
CA TYR A 330 32.82 6.00 -13.71
C TYR A 330 33.54 4.67 -13.56
N ARG A 331 34.29 4.23 -14.59
CA ARG A 331 35.20 3.10 -14.49
C ARG A 331 36.21 3.30 -13.37
N GLN A 332 37.00 4.38 -13.41
CA GLN A 332 38.01 4.66 -12.38
C GLN A 332 37.39 4.66 -10.97
N MET A 333 36.30 5.40 -10.80
CA MET A 333 35.61 5.47 -9.51
C MET A 333 35.06 4.10 -9.05
N ALA A 334 34.59 3.25 -9.97
CA ALA A 334 34.13 1.90 -9.64
C ALA A 334 35.28 1.02 -9.13
N HIS A 335 36.43 1.03 -9.80
CA HIS A 335 37.63 0.31 -9.38
C HIS A 335 38.13 0.76 -8.01
N GLU A 336 38.20 2.07 -7.75
CA GLU A 336 38.59 2.63 -6.44
C GLU A 336 37.77 2.06 -5.27
N VAL A 337 36.49 1.75 -5.50
CA VAL A 337 35.60 1.20 -4.48
C VAL A 337 35.63 -0.33 -4.43
N VAL A 338 35.73 -1.00 -5.57
CA VAL A 338 35.54 -2.46 -5.71
C VAL A 338 36.85 -3.24 -5.55
N ASP A 339 37.98 -2.74 -6.04
CA ASP A 339 39.25 -3.48 -6.04
C ASP A 339 39.76 -3.86 -4.64
N PRO A 340 39.59 -3.03 -3.58
CA PRO A 340 39.94 -3.45 -2.22
C PRO A 340 39.24 -4.74 -1.76
N TRP A 341 38.09 -5.09 -2.34
CA TRP A 341 37.34 -6.29 -1.96
C TRP A 341 37.92 -7.59 -2.55
N ARG A 342 38.76 -7.51 -3.58
CA ARG A 342 39.38 -8.69 -4.20
C ARG A 342 40.36 -9.39 -3.26
N GLY A 343 40.97 -8.63 -2.34
CA GLY A 343 41.86 -9.15 -1.30
C GLY A 343 41.15 -9.63 -0.02
N GLU A 344 39.82 -9.52 0.08
CA GLU A 344 39.08 -9.97 1.25
C GLU A 344 39.04 -11.51 1.32
N SER A 345 39.29 -12.08 2.49
CA SER A 345 39.31 -13.55 2.67
C SER A 345 37.92 -14.19 2.54
N SER A 346 36.85 -13.44 2.82
CA SER A 346 35.46 -13.92 2.74
C SER A 346 34.49 -12.77 2.40
N PRO A 347 34.52 -12.28 1.15
CA PRO A 347 33.63 -11.19 0.73
C PRO A 347 32.16 -11.64 0.70
N LYS A 348 31.26 -10.73 1.06
CA LYS A 348 29.80 -10.97 0.98
C LYS A 348 29.39 -11.27 -0.47
N LYS A 349 28.34 -12.09 -0.67
CA LYS A 349 27.76 -12.40 -2.00
C LYS A 349 27.55 -11.15 -2.87
N SER A 350 27.09 -10.05 -2.29
CA SER A 350 26.89 -8.79 -3.00
C SER A 350 28.18 -8.14 -3.52
N LYS A 351 29.30 -8.26 -2.79
CA LYS A 351 30.62 -7.79 -3.24
C LYS A 351 31.13 -8.66 -4.39
N LEU A 352 31.01 -9.98 -4.26
CA LEU A 352 31.40 -10.92 -5.33
C LEU A 352 30.63 -10.64 -6.63
N SER A 353 29.32 -10.39 -6.54
CA SER A 353 28.51 -10.00 -7.70
C SER A 353 28.99 -8.70 -8.33
N LEU A 354 29.32 -7.67 -7.53
CA LEU A 354 29.82 -6.39 -8.05
C LEU A 354 31.22 -6.50 -8.67
N ILE A 355 32.11 -7.31 -8.09
CA ILE A 355 33.43 -7.62 -8.68
C ILE A 355 33.24 -8.23 -10.07
N ARG A 356 32.44 -9.28 -10.18
CA ARG A 356 32.16 -9.95 -11.46
C ARG A 356 31.58 -8.98 -12.48
N ARG A 357 30.61 -8.16 -12.09
CA ARG A 357 29.97 -7.18 -12.98
C ARG A 357 30.93 -6.09 -13.47
N LEU A 358 31.86 -5.65 -12.63
CA LEU A 358 32.89 -4.71 -13.05
C LEU A 358 33.82 -5.34 -14.10
N ASP A 359 34.27 -6.58 -13.84
CA ASP A 359 35.10 -7.36 -14.79
C ASP A 359 34.38 -7.59 -16.13
N ASP A 360 33.07 -7.87 -16.09
CA ASP A 360 32.24 -8.01 -17.28
C ASP A 360 32.17 -6.68 -18.07
N CYS A 361 31.93 -5.55 -17.39
CA CYS A 361 31.89 -4.24 -18.04
C CYS A 361 33.23 -3.87 -18.70
N ASP A 362 34.37 -4.10 -18.04
CA ASP A 362 35.68 -3.86 -18.64
C ASP A 362 35.89 -4.67 -19.92
N ARG A 363 35.44 -5.94 -19.92
CA ARG A 363 35.49 -6.80 -21.10
C ARG A 363 34.59 -6.31 -22.23
N TRP A 364 33.38 -5.86 -21.92
CA TRP A 364 32.42 -5.43 -22.93
C TRP A 364 32.83 -4.11 -23.60
N LEU A 365 33.42 -3.21 -22.82
CA LEU A 365 33.73 -1.84 -23.24
C LEU A 365 35.18 -1.68 -23.72
N ASN A 366 35.98 -2.75 -23.71
CA ASN A 366 37.37 -2.78 -24.16
C ASN A 366 38.28 -1.74 -23.45
N HIS A 367 37.91 -1.34 -22.22
CA HIS A 367 38.80 -0.57 -21.36
C HIS A 367 39.77 -1.53 -20.66
N GLU A 368 40.69 -2.11 -21.42
CA GLU A 368 41.73 -2.97 -20.84
C GLU A 368 42.55 -2.22 -19.78
N ILE A 369 42.90 -2.96 -18.74
CA ILE A 369 43.89 -2.57 -17.75
C ILE A 369 45.25 -2.71 -18.45
N SER A 370 45.85 -1.58 -18.83
CA SER A 370 47.27 -1.57 -19.21
C SER A 370 48.16 -1.92 -18.04
#